data_AF-A0A968P8E3-F1
#
_entry.id   AF-A0A968P8E3-F1
#
_cell.length_a   1.000
_cell.length_b   1.000
_cell.length_c   1.000
_cell.angle_alpha   90.00
_cell.angle_beta   90.00
_cell.angle_gamma   90.00
#
_symmetry.space_group_name_H-M   'P 1'
#
loop_
_entity.id
_entity.type
_entity.pdbx_description
1 polymer ?
#
loop_
_entity_poly.entity_id
_entity_poly.type
_entity_poly.pdbx_seq_one_letter_code
_entity_poly.pdbx_strand_id
1 'polypeptide(L)' 'MVREVLLERRAQRLTYVSCHAATLARDLKVLARIYTLESLALLDLFPQTGHMEVVAQLALKEEEAAA' A
#
# COMPACT_ATOMS: atom_id res chain seq x y z
N MET A 1 -11.37 -9.74 -5.86
CA MET A 1 -10.45 -9.62 -4.71
C MET A 1 -10.07 -8.14 -4.57
N VAL A 2 -9.89 -7.60 -3.36
CA VAL A 2 -9.75 -6.14 -3.12
C VAL A 2 -8.65 -5.48 -3.98
N ARG A 3 -7.54 -6.19 -4.23
CA ARG A 3 -6.44 -5.73 -5.08
C ARG A 3 -6.88 -5.32 -6.50
N GLU A 4 -7.80 -6.06 -7.12
CA GLU A 4 -8.25 -5.78 -8.48
C GLU A 4 -9.08 -4.50 -8.50
N VAL A 5 -9.94 -4.32 -7.50
CA VAL A 5 -10.76 -3.10 -7.35
C VAL A 5 -9.88 -1.86 -7.14
N LEU A 6 -8.78 -1.96 -6.39
CA LEU A 6 -7.84 -0.85 -6.20
C LEU A 6 -7.10 -0.46 -7.49
N LEU A 7 -6.84 -1.43 -8.36
CA LEU A 7 -6.25 -1.19 -9.68
C LEU A 7 -7.27 -0.58 -10.65
N GLU A 8 -8.51 -1.05 -10.64
CA GLU A 8 -9.59 -0.53 -11.49
C GLU A 8 -10.03 0.88 -11.12
N ARG A 9 -10.13 1.18 -9.81
CA ARG A 9 -10.60 2.48 -9.32
C ARG A 9 -9.60 3.61 -9.50
N ARG A 10 -8.31 3.30 -9.69
CA ARG A 10 -7.22 4.27 -9.91
C ARG A 10 -7.32 5.52 -9.01
N ALA A 11 -7.45 5.31 -7.70
CA ALA A 11 -7.52 6.44 -6.76
C ALA A 11 -6.22 7.25 -6.83
N GLN A 12 -6.27 8.59 -6.81
CA GLN A 12 -5.03 9.39 -6.89
C GLN A 12 -4.07 9.14 -5.72
N ARG A 13 -4.63 8.88 -4.53
CA ARG A 13 -3.88 8.55 -3.31
C ARG A 13 -4.48 7.32 -2.65
N LEU A 14 -3.62 6.42 -2.20
CA LEU A 14 -4.00 5.17 -1.54
C LEU A 14 -3.18 4.99 -0.26
N THR A 15 -3.87 4.86 0.87
CA THR A 15 -3.27 4.47 2.15
C THR A 15 -3.54 2.99 2.40
N TYR A 16 -2.49 2.19 2.48
CA TYR A 16 -2.56 0.75 2.76
C TYR A 16 -2.02 0.49 4.17
N VAL A 17 -2.85 -0.10 5.05
CA VAL A 17 -2.45 -0.52 6.40
C VAL A 17 -2.44 -2.05 6.50
N SER A 18 -1.38 -2.64 7.06
CA SER A 18 -1.26 -4.09 7.23
C SER A 18 -0.39 -4.50 8.41
N CYS A 19 -0.86 -5.50 9.16
CA CYS A 19 -0.11 -6.15 10.25
C CYS A 19 0.86 -7.23 9.77
N HIS A 20 0.89 -7.54 8.47
CA HIS A 20 1.71 -8.59 7.87
C HIS A 20 2.60 -8.03 6.76
N ALA A 21 3.86 -7.78 7.09
CA ALA A 21 4.83 -7.21 6.15
C ALA A 21 4.99 -8.04 4.86
N ALA A 22 4.93 -9.37 4.94
CA ALA A 22 5.11 -10.24 3.79
C ALA A 22 3.97 -10.14 2.76
N THR A 23 2.72 -10.09 3.22
CA THR A 23 1.56 -9.96 2.32
C THR A 23 1.48 -8.54 1.76
N LEU A 24 1.78 -7.51 2.58
CA LEU A 24 1.89 -6.14 2.12
C LEU A 24 2.94 -6.00 1.01
N ALA A 25 4.15 -6.55 1.19
CA ALA A 25 5.19 -6.49 0.16
C ALA A 25 4.76 -7.13 -1.16
N ARG A 26 4.03 -8.26 -1.11
CA ARG A 26 3.46 -8.91 -2.30
C ARG A 26 2.45 -8.01 -3.01
N ASP A 27 1.58 -7.35 -2.25
CA ASP A 27 0.54 -6.48 -2.81
C ASP A 27 1.15 -5.18 -3.38
N LEU A 28 2.11 -4.58 -2.66
CA LEU A 28 2.86 -3.41 -3.13
C LEU A 28 3.60 -3.69 -4.43
N LYS A 29 4.15 -4.89 -4.62
CA LYS A 29 4.81 -5.27 -5.89
C LYS A 29 3.85 -5.25 -7.08
N VAL A 30 2.57 -5.56 -6.86
CA VAL A 30 1.54 -5.47 -7.91
C VAL A 30 1.10 -4.03 -8.10
N LEU A 31 0.83 -3.30 -7.01
CA LEU A 31 0.39 -1.90 -7.06
C LEU A 31 1.46 -0.96 -7.63
N ALA A 32 2.74 -1.27 -7.45
CA ALA A 32 3.88 -0.51 -7.99
C ALA A 32 3.90 -0.41 -9.53
N ARG A 33 3.06 -1.18 -10.23
CA ARG A 33 2.85 -1.02 -11.67
C ARG A 33 2.28 0.36 -11.99
N ILE A 34 1.26 0.79 -11.26
CA ILE A 34 0.52 2.04 -11.53
C ILE A 34 0.66 3.09 -10.43
N TYR A 35 1.11 2.69 -9.24
CA TYR A 35 1.34 3.58 -8.09
C TYR A 35 2.84 3.73 -7.78
N THR A 36 3.20 4.86 -7.19
CA THR A 36 4.51 5.15 -6.59
C THR A 36 4.36 5.14 -5.07
N LEU A 37 5.26 4.45 -4.36
CA LEU A 37 5.31 4.49 -2.89
C LEU A 37 5.93 5.81 -2.44
N GLU A 38 5.15 6.65 -1.76
CA GLU A 38 5.61 7.95 -1.25
C GLU A 38 6.21 7.86 0.15
N SER A 39 5.60 7.05 1.02
CA SER A 39 6.08 6.89 2.39
C SER A 39 5.69 5.54 2.98
N LEU A 40 6.46 5.10 3.97
CA LEU A 40 6.20 3.89 4.72
C LEU A 40 6.54 4.12 6.21
N ALA A 41 5.62 3.75 7.08
CA ALA A 41 5.76 3.87 8.53
C ALA A 41 5.47 2.53 9.19
N LEU A 42 6.22 2.22 10.25
CA LEU A 42 6.01 1.08 11.13
C LEU A 42 5.47 1.59 12.46
N LEU A 43 4.39 1.00 12.94
CA LEU A 43 3.78 1.34 14.22
C LEU A 43 3.73 0.10 15.11
N ASP A 44 4.35 0.21 16.28
CA ASP A 44 4.15 -0.74 17.38
C ASP A 44 2.90 -0.31 18.17
N LEU A 45 1.77 -0.95 17.87
CA LEU A 45 0.53 -0.77 18.62
C LEU A 45 0.36 -1.79 19.75
N PHE A 46 1.28 -2.77 19.85
CA PHE A 46 1.18 -3.89 20.76
C PHE A 46 2.54 -4.13 21.44
N PRO A 47 2.92 -3.27 22.40
CA PRO A 47 4.19 -3.38 23.09
C PRO A 47 4.37 -4.76 23.72
N GLN A 48 5.61 -5.27 23.69
CA GLN A 48 5.96 -6.60 24.19
C GLN A 48 5.38 -7.77 23.37
N THR A 49 4.94 -7.51 22.13
CA THR A 49 4.59 -8.55 21.16
C THR A 49 5.50 -8.46 19.92
N GLY A 50 5.43 -9.46 19.04
CA GLY A 50 6.08 -9.40 17.73
C GLY A 50 5.23 -8.72 16.65
N HIS A 51 4.08 -8.15 17.00
CA HIS A 51 3.16 -7.55 16.05
C HIS A 51 3.58 -6.12 15.72
N MET A 52 3.66 -5.79 14.44
CA MET A 52 3.86 -4.43 13.95
C MET A 52 2.87 -4.13 12.84
N GLU A 53 2.29 -2.94 12.88
CA GLU A 53 1.49 -2.41 11.79
C GLU A 53 2.37 -1.64 10.83
N VAL A 54 2.11 -1.80 9.54
CA VAL A 54 2.78 -1.08 8.47
C VAL A 54 1.77 -0.21 7.76
N VAL A 55 2.08 1.07 7.62
CA VAL A 55 1.28 2.04 6.86
C VAL A 55 2.09 2.50 5.66
N ALA A 56 1.59 2.21 4.47
CA ALA A 56 2.17 2.64 3.21
C ALA A 56 1.27 3.69 2.54
N GLN A 57 1.85 4.82 2.13
CA GLN A 57 1.17 5.79 1.28
C GLN A 57 1.66 5.68 -0.15
N LEU A 58 0.71 5.61 -1.06
CA LEU A 58 0.91 5.41 -2.49
C LEU A 58 0.21 6.54 -3.24
N ALA A 59 0.85 7.04 -4.30
CA ALA A 59 0.25 7.98 -5.24
C ALA A 59 0.18 7.36 -6.63
N LEU A 60 -0.92 7.59 -7.35
CA LEU A 60 -1.05 7.13 -8.73
C LEU A 60 0.01 7.84 -9.58
N LYS A 61 0.71 7.11 -10.45
CA LYS A 61 1.68 7.70 -11.38
C LYS A 61 0.96 8.66 -12.31
N GLU A 62 1.56 9.81 -12.59
CA GLU A 62 0.94 10.83 -13.45
C GLU A 62 0.58 10.29 -14.84
N GLU A 63 1.41 9.38 -15.38
CA GLU A 63 1.17 8.70 -16.66
C GLU A 63 -0.12 7.84 -16.66
N GLU A 64 -0.49 7.28 -15.51
CA GLU A 64 -1.69 6.44 -15.34
C GLU A 64 -2.91 7.26 -14.90
N ALA A 65 -2.71 8.48 -14.38
CA ALA A 65 -3.79 9.38 -13.98
C ALA A 65 -4.47 10.07 -15.17
N ALA A 66 -3.74 10.23 -16.28
CA ALA A 66 -4.22 10.83 -17.52
C ALA A 66 -4.84 9.82 -18.51
N ALA A 67 -4.81 8.52 -18.19
CA ALA A 67 -5.30 7.41 -18.99
C ALA A 67 -6.60 6.82 -18.44
#